data_AF-A0AAX3VI80-F1
#
_entry.id   AF-A0AAX3VI80-F1
#
_cell.length_a   1.000
_cell.length_b   1.000
_cell.length_c   1.000
_cell.angle_alpha   90.00
_cell.angle_beta   90.00
_cell.angle_gamma   90.00
#
_symmetry.space_group_name_H-M   'P 1'
#
loop_
_entity.id
_entity.type
_entity.pdbx_description
1 polymer ?
#
loop_
_entity_poly.entity_id
_entity_poly.type
_entity_poly.pdbx_seq_one_letter_code
_entity_poly.pdbx_strand_id
1 'polypeptide(L)'
;MTDDAAAAPTLILARLSVERESLLGALFIGLGAVALAITVIALALSPGLNLPVLVGVGAGTVLLVHGILRRSAAARAAAALDRLESAPASVSRRAEPS
;
A
#
# COMPACT_ATOMS: atom_id res chain seq x y z
N MET A 1 -4.53 -14.73 32.08
CA MET A 1 -5.14 -15.26 30.83
C MET A 1 -5.97 -14.21 30.09
N THR A 2 -5.58 -12.92 30.11
CA THR A 2 -6.42 -11.81 29.60
C THR A 2 -5.76 -10.95 28.51
N ASP A 3 -4.43 -11.00 28.37
CA ASP A 3 -3.72 -10.11 27.43
C ASP A 3 -3.89 -10.51 25.96
N ASP A 4 -3.98 -11.81 25.65
CA ASP A 4 -4.19 -12.28 24.26
C ASP A 4 -5.57 -11.89 23.70
N ALA A 5 -6.60 -11.87 24.56
CA ALA A 5 -7.95 -11.48 24.16
C ALA A 5 -8.08 -9.95 23.94
N ALA A 6 -7.27 -9.15 24.63
CA ALA A 6 -7.24 -7.69 24.48
C ALA A 6 -6.43 -7.24 23.25
N ALA A 7 -5.43 -8.03 22.81
CA ALA A 7 -4.61 -7.74 21.63
C ALA A 7 -5.29 -8.10 20.29
N ALA A 8 -6.24 -9.05 20.31
CA ALA A 8 -6.99 -9.49 19.12
C ALA A 8 -7.66 -8.34 18.32
N PRO A 9 -8.41 -7.40 18.93
CA PRO A 9 -9.01 -6.29 18.19
C PRO A 9 -7.96 -5.34 17.57
N THR A 10 -6.82 -5.14 18.23
CA THR A 10 -5.72 -4.30 17.71
C THR A 10 -5.07 -4.92 16.48
N LEU A 11 -4.89 -6.25 16.47
CA LEU A 11 -4.38 -6.98 15.30
C LEU A 11 -5.35 -6.92 14.12
N ILE A 12 -6.66 -7.09 14.36
CA ILE A 12 -7.69 -6.97 13.33
C ILE A 12 -7.67 -5.56 12.72
N LEU A 13 -7.58 -4.52 13.56
CA LEU A 13 -7.51 -3.13 13.10
C LEU A 13 -6.24 -2.87 12.28
N ALA A 14 -5.10 -3.43 12.69
CA ALA A 14 -3.84 -3.33 11.95
C ALA A 14 -3.95 -3.99 10.57
N ARG A 15 -4.56 -5.18 10.48
CA ARG A 15 -4.81 -5.88 9.20
C ARG A 15 -5.70 -5.08 8.27
N LEU A 16 -6.82 -4.56 8.79
CA LEU A 16 -7.75 -3.71 8.02
C LEU A 16 -7.08 -2.43 7.50
N SER A 17 -6.22 -1.82 8.32
CA SER A 17 -5.44 -0.64 7.93
C SER A 17 -4.46 -0.96 6.79
N VAL A 18 -3.77 -2.09 6.88
CA VAL A 18 -2.85 -2.55 5.84
C VAL A 18 -3.60 -2.85 4.54
N GLU A 19 -4.74 -3.53 4.61
CA GLU A 19 -5.57 -3.82 3.44
C GLU A 19 -6.07 -2.53 2.78
N ARG A 20 -6.52 -1.56 3.58
CA ARG A 20 -6.92 -0.23 3.08
C ARG A 20 -5.78 0.46 2.35
N GLU A 21 -4.57 0.44 2.89
CA GLU A 21 -3.40 1.05 2.25
C GLU A 21 -3.02 0.34 0.94
N SER A 22 -3.17 -0.99 0.89
CA SER A 22 -3.01 -1.79 -0.33
C SER A 22 -4.02 -1.39 -1.42
N LEU A 23 -5.30 -1.27 -1.05
CA LEU A 23 -6.38 -0.84 -1.95
C LEU A 23 -6.17 0.58 -2.47
N LEU A 24 -5.77 1.51 -1.60
CA LEU A 24 -5.40 2.87 -2.02
C LEU A 24 -4.22 2.83 -3.00
N GLY A 25 -3.20 2.01 -2.73
CA GLY A 25 -2.10 1.78 -3.66
C GLY A 25 -2.59 1.32 -5.04
N ALA A 26 -3.51 0.35 -5.08
CA ALA A 26 -4.11 -0.14 -6.33
C ALA A 26 -4.93 0.95 -7.06
N LEU A 27 -5.68 1.77 -6.32
CA LEU A 27 -6.41 2.91 -6.88
C LEU A 27 -5.47 3.90 -7.57
N PHE A 28 -4.37 4.28 -6.91
CA PHE A 28 -3.36 5.17 -7.48
C PHE A 28 -2.71 4.58 -8.74
N ILE A 29 -2.45 3.27 -8.76
CA ILE A 29 -1.97 2.59 -9.96
C ILE A 29 -2.99 2.68 -11.09
N GLY A 30 -4.25 2.37 -10.81
CA GLY A 30 -5.33 2.46 -11.81
C GLY A 30 -5.48 3.88 -12.36
N LEU A 31 -5.50 4.88 -11.50
CA LEU A 31 -5.63 6.29 -11.89
C LEU A 31 -4.43 6.76 -12.73
N GLY A 32 -3.22 6.37 -12.33
CA GLY A 32 -2.00 6.68 -13.08
C GLY A 32 -2.00 6.06 -14.47
N ALA A 33 -2.42 4.80 -14.58
CA ALA A 33 -2.53 4.10 -15.87
C ALA A 33 -3.58 4.75 -16.80
N VAL A 34 -4.75 5.11 -16.27
CA VAL A 34 -5.80 5.81 -17.03
C VAL A 34 -5.32 7.18 -17.49
N ALA A 35 -4.66 7.95 -16.62
CA ALA A 35 -4.10 9.24 -16.98
C ALA A 35 -3.07 9.13 -18.11
N LEU A 36 -2.20 8.13 -18.06
CA LEU A 36 -1.24 7.82 -19.13
C LEU A 36 -1.94 7.46 -20.44
N ALA A 37 -2.96 6.61 -20.40
CA ALA A 37 -3.72 6.23 -21.59
C ALA A 37 -4.38 7.44 -22.27
N ILE A 38 -5.05 8.30 -21.47
CA ILE A 38 -5.67 9.54 -21.97
C ILE A 38 -4.62 10.45 -22.61
N THR A 39 -3.45 10.57 -21.97
CA THR A 39 -2.37 11.42 -22.45
C THR A 39 -1.80 10.93 -23.79
N VAL A 40 -1.62 9.63 -23.95
CA VAL A 40 -1.19 9.02 -25.21
C VAL A 40 -2.22 9.24 -26.32
N ILE A 41 -3.52 9.08 -26.01
CA ILE A 41 -4.61 9.36 -26.95
C ILE A 41 -4.61 10.84 -27.37
N ALA A 42 -4.46 11.76 -26.42
CA ALA A 42 -4.41 13.19 -26.71
C ALA A 42 -3.22 13.57 -27.62
N LEU A 43 -2.04 12.98 -27.38
CA LEU A 43 -0.87 13.17 -28.23
C LEU A 43 -1.10 12.65 -29.66
N ALA A 44 -1.72 11.49 -29.80
CA ALA A 44 -2.02 10.90 -31.11
C ALA A 44 -3.00 11.75 -31.93
N LEU A 45 -3.97 12.38 -31.26
CA LEU A 45 -4.96 13.25 -31.89
C LEU A 45 -4.43 14.66 -32.20
N SER A 46 -3.47 15.16 -31.42
CA SER A 46 -2.88 16.48 -31.63
C SER A 46 -1.39 16.49 -31.24
N PRO A 47 -0.49 16.29 -32.21
CA PRO A 47 0.96 16.23 -31.96
C PRO A 47 1.57 17.57 -31.51
N GLY A 48 0.81 18.66 -31.55
CA GLY A 48 1.22 19.96 -31.02
C GLY A 48 1.10 20.08 -29.49
N LEU A 49 0.45 19.13 -28.80
CA LEU A 49 0.18 19.19 -27.35
C LEU A 49 1.35 18.70 -26.48
N ASN A 50 2.59 18.95 -26.88
CA ASN A 50 3.78 18.42 -26.19
C ASN A 50 3.85 18.79 -24.69
N LEU A 51 3.49 20.04 -24.33
CA LEU A 51 3.50 20.48 -22.93
C LEU A 51 2.38 19.84 -22.09
N PRO A 52 1.09 19.88 -22.49
CA PRO A 52 0.02 19.15 -21.79
C PRO A 52 0.30 17.65 -21.66
N VAL A 53 0.88 17.04 -22.70
CA VAL A 53 1.24 15.63 -22.72
C VAL A 53 2.36 15.35 -21.73
N LEU A 54 3.40 16.18 -21.66
CA LEU A 54 4.47 16.03 -20.68
C LEU A 54 3.92 16.10 -19.23
N VAL A 55 3.00 17.02 -18.97
CA VAL A 55 2.33 17.13 -17.66
C VAL A 55 1.48 15.89 -17.37
N GLY A 56 0.72 15.41 -18.35
CA GLY A 56 -0.12 14.21 -18.21
C GLY A 56 0.70 12.93 -17.95
N VAL A 57 1.79 12.72 -18.69
CA VAL A 57 2.72 11.60 -18.49
C VAL A 57 3.38 11.72 -17.12
N GLY A 58 3.84 12.91 -16.75
CA GLY A 58 4.46 13.16 -15.45
C GLY A 58 3.51 12.83 -14.29
N ALA A 59 2.30 13.40 -14.30
CA ALA A 59 1.29 13.15 -13.29
C ALA A 59 0.90 11.66 -13.22
N GLY A 60 0.65 11.02 -14.36
CA GLY A 60 0.34 9.59 -14.43
C GLY A 60 1.45 8.71 -13.85
N THR A 61 2.71 9.03 -14.16
CA THR A 61 3.88 8.31 -13.64
C THR A 61 4.02 8.48 -12.12
N VAL A 62 3.81 9.68 -11.60
CA VAL A 62 3.84 9.94 -10.15
C VAL A 62 2.77 9.12 -9.44
N LEU A 63 1.55 9.07 -9.98
CA LEU A 63 0.46 8.27 -9.43
C LEU A 63 0.81 6.77 -9.43
N LEU A 64 1.36 6.26 -10.52
CA LEU A 64 1.82 4.87 -10.60
C LEU A 64 2.88 4.55 -9.54
N VAL A 65 3.94 5.35 -9.47
CA VAL A 65 5.03 5.14 -8.51
C VAL A 65 4.50 5.23 -7.08
N HIS A 66 3.67 6.23 -6.78
CA HIS A 66 3.07 6.38 -5.47
C HIS A 66 2.21 5.17 -5.08
N GLY A 67 1.38 4.68 -6.01
CA GLY A 67 0.54 3.52 -5.79
C GLY A 67 1.33 2.23 -5.57
N ILE A 68 2.40 2.02 -6.36
CA ILE A 68 3.32 0.89 -6.19
C ILE A 68 3.98 0.92 -4.82
N LEU A 69 4.53 2.07 -4.42
CA LEU A 69 5.20 2.21 -3.12
C LEU A 69 4.26 1.95 -1.95
N ARG A 70 3.01 2.45 -2.01
CA ARG A 70 1.96 2.16 -1.02
C ARG A 70 1.66 0.68 -0.94
N ARG A 71 1.46 0.02 -2.09
CA ARG A 71 1.16 -1.42 -2.14
C ARG A 71 2.34 -2.27 -1.62
N SER A 72 3.57 -1.90 -1.95
CA SER A 72 4.78 -2.55 -1.43
C SER A 72 4.99 -2.31 0.07
N ALA A 73 4.62 -1.15 0.60
CA ALA A 73 4.63 -0.89 2.03
C ALA A 73 3.57 -1.72 2.76
N ALA A 74 2.35 -1.79 2.23
CA ALA A 74 1.27 -2.62 2.76
C ALA A 74 1.66 -4.11 2.78
N ALA A 75 2.24 -4.63 1.70
CA ALA A 75 2.70 -6.03 1.65
C ALA A 75 3.77 -6.34 2.73
N ARG A 76 4.70 -5.40 2.96
CA ARG A 76 5.71 -5.54 4.03
C ARG A 76 5.09 -5.50 5.42
N ALA A 77 4.10 -4.63 5.63
CA ALA A 77 3.38 -4.55 6.90
C ALA A 77 2.54 -5.81 7.16
N ALA A 78 1.88 -6.37 6.15
CA ALA A 78 1.17 -7.64 6.25
C ALA A 78 2.11 -8.79 6.64
N ALA A 79 3.26 -8.89 5.99
CA ALA A 79 4.26 -9.91 6.32
C ALA A 79 4.84 -9.75 7.74
N ALA A 80 4.95 -8.52 8.24
CA ALA A 80 5.37 -8.27 9.62
C ALA A 80 4.29 -8.71 10.62
N LEU A 81 3.00 -8.46 10.33
CA LEU A 81 1.89 -8.93 11.15
C LEU A 81 1.80 -10.46 11.17
N ASP A 82 1.99 -11.13 10.02
CA ASP A 82 2.04 -12.60 9.96
C ASP A 82 3.13 -13.18 10.88
N ARG A 83 4.30 -12.55 10.92
CA ARG A 83 5.40 -12.96 11.82
C ARG A 83 5.08 -12.76 13.29
N LEU A 84 4.37 -11.69 13.64
CA LEU A 84 3.95 -11.44 15.03
C LEU A 84 2.90 -12.44 15.50
N GLU A 85 1.97 -12.81 14.62
CA GLU A 85 0.94 -13.83 14.88
C GLU A 85 1.54 -15.24 14.95
N SER A 86 2.59 -15.51 14.17
CA SER A 86 3.30 -16.79 14.15
C SER A 86 4.39 -16.91 15.23
N ALA A 87 4.75 -15.81 15.91
CA ALA A 87 5.78 -15.82 16.93
C ALA A 87 5.24 -16.57 18.17
N PRO A 88 5.85 -17.71 18.57
CA PRO A 88 5.39 -18.43 19.75
C PRO A 88 5.48 -17.52 20.98
N ALA A 89 4.56 -17.72 21.94
CA ALA A 89 4.47 -17.06 23.24
C ALA A 89 5.74 -17.18 24.14
N SER A 90 6.88 -17.59 23.59
CA SER A 90 8.18 -17.74 24.24
C SER A 90 8.82 -16.43 24.72
N VAL A 91 8.28 -15.26 24.35
CA VAL A 91 8.75 -13.98 24.93
C VAL A 91 8.14 -13.73 26.32
N SER A 92 6.99 -14.36 26.65
CA SER A 92 6.32 -14.17 27.94
C SER A 92 7.02 -14.89 29.11
N ARG A 93 7.81 -15.94 28.86
CA ARG A 93 8.47 -16.73 29.93
C ARG A 93 9.85 -16.18 30.38
N ARG A 94 10.39 -15.14 29.76
CA ARG A 94 11.75 -14.64 30.10
C ARG A 94 11.77 -13.52 31.16
N ALA A 95 10.61 -13.19 31.73
CA ALA A 95 10.46 -12.09 32.69
C ALA A 95 9.93 -12.52 34.08
N GLU A 96 10.06 -13.80 34.46
CA GLU A 96 9.97 -14.18 35.87
C GLU A 96 11.38 -14.20 36.49
N PRO A 97 11.76 -13.22 37.32
CA PRO A 97 12.90 -13.36 38.21
C PRO A 97 12.52 -14.33 39.33
N SER A 98 13.32 -15.40 39.45
CA SER A 98 13.35 -16.35 40.58
C SER A 98 13.75 -15.70 41.89
#